data_AF-A0A5M4B7L3-F1
#
_entry.id   AF-A0A5M4B7L3-F1
#
_cell.length_a   1.000
_cell.length_b   1.000
_cell.length_c   1.000
_cell.angle_alpha   90.00
_cell.angle_beta   90.00
_cell.angle_gamma   90.00
#
_symmetry.space_group_name_H-M   'P 1'
#
loop_
_entity.id
_entity.type
_entity.pdbx_description
1 polymer ?
#
loop_
_entity_poly.entity_id
_entity_poly.type
_entity_poly.pdbx_seq_one_letter_code
_entity_poly.pdbx_strand_id
1 'polypeptide(L)'
;MKECIQWEYDLFVVQSLKGSLIENKAIQLLKNQLHSFIVNQADGFVDEELRVDLIILKNNIEICGIQVKPNTFNLMRQGIINFNKNANAKWGKPVFYLFYDDVENFTNVQEVISEINKL
;
A
#
# COMPACT_ATOMS: atom_id res chain seq x y z
N MET A 1 4.70 -5.21 -33.29
CA MET A 1 3.30 -5.50 -32.87
C MET A 1 3.26 -6.45 -31.66
N LYS A 2 3.93 -7.62 -31.70
CA LYS A 2 4.02 -8.53 -30.55
C LYS A 2 4.60 -7.88 -29.27
N GLU A 3 5.60 -7.02 -29.42
CA GLU A 3 6.23 -6.32 -28.28
C GLU A 3 5.30 -5.29 -27.61
N CYS A 4 4.40 -4.64 -28.35
CA CYS A 4 3.43 -3.70 -27.78
C CYS A 4 2.38 -4.45 -26.94
N ILE A 5 1.87 -5.57 -27.47
CA ILE A 5 0.93 -6.43 -26.77
C ILE A 5 1.56 -7.04 -25.52
N GLN A 6 2.84 -7.45 -25.61
CA GLN A 6 3.57 -7.96 -24.45
C GLN A 6 3.77 -6.87 -23.38
N TRP A 7 4.13 -5.65 -23.79
CA TRP A 7 4.29 -4.53 -22.86
C TRP A 7 2.98 -4.16 -22.15
N GLU A 8 1.86 -4.12 -22.88
CA GLU A 8 0.54 -3.88 -22.29
C GLU A 8 0.14 -5.01 -21.33
N TYR A 9 0.38 -6.27 -21.71
CA TYR A 9 0.13 -7.41 -20.85
C TYR A 9 0.97 -7.36 -19.57
N ASP A 10 2.27 -7.08 -19.68
CA ASP A 10 3.16 -6.98 -18.54
C ASP A 10 2.75 -5.83 -17.62
N LEU A 11 2.40 -4.67 -18.20
CA LEU A 11 2.03 -3.49 -17.43
C LEU A 11 0.67 -3.64 -16.74
N PHE A 12 -0.36 -4.11 -17.44
CA PHE A 12 -1.73 -4.08 -16.92
C PHE A 12 -2.17 -5.38 -16.28
N VAL A 13 -1.62 -6.53 -16.71
CA VAL A 13 -2.01 -7.85 -16.16
C VAL A 13 -1.01 -8.29 -15.10
N VAL A 14 0.27 -8.37 -15.47
CA VAL A 14 1.29 -8.93 -14.56
C VAL A 14 1.51 -8.03 -13.35
N GLN A 15 1.67 -6.71 -13.52
CA GLN A 15 1.86 -5.81 -12.38
C GLN A 15 0.63 -5.71 -11.47
N SER A 16 -0.58 -5.74 -12.02
CA SER A 16 -1.82 -5.72 -11.21
C SER A 16 -1.94 -6.97 -10.35
N LEU A 17 -1.72 -8.16 -10.93
CA LEU A 17 -1.70 -9.42 -10.18
C LEU A 17 -0.61 -9.42 -9.12
N LYS A 18 0.59 -8.91 -9.44
CA LYS A 18 1.68 -8.78 -8.49
C LYS A 18 1.30 -7.85 -7.33
N GLY A 19 0.71 -6.70 -7.62
CA GLY A 19 0.21 -5.76 -6.61
C GLY A 19 -0.71 -6.44 -5.60
N SER A 20 -1.76 -7.10 -6.10
CA SER A 20 -2.72 -7.82 -5.24
C SER A 20 -2.06 -8.94 -4.42
N LEU A 21 -1.06 -9.66 -4.96
CA LEU A 21 -0.34 -10.68 -4.20
C LEU A 21 0.46 -10.08 -3.04
N ILE A 22 1.15 -8.96 -3.27
CA ILE A 22 1.95 -8.27 -2.26
C ILE A 22 1.05 -7.63 -1.19
N GLU A 23 -0.07 -7.01 -1.58
CA GLU A 23 -1.06 -6.48 -0.64
C GLU A 23 -1.62 -7.58 0.27
N ASN A 24 -1.95 -8.74 -0.29
CA ASN A 24 -2.37 -9.90 0.51
C ASN A 24 -1.29 -10.35 1.49
N LYS A 25 0.00 -10.39 1.05
CA LYS A 25 1.13 -10.69 1.93
C LYS A 25 1.25 -9.66 3.07
N ALA A 26 1.04 -8.38 2.78
CA ALA A 26 1.03 -7.30 3.78
C ALA A 26 -0.09 -7.50 4.79
N ILE A 27 -1.32 -7.80 4.36
CA ILE A 27 -2.46 -8.06 5.24
C ILE A 27 -2.14 -9.20 6.22
N GLN A 28 -1.64 -10.33 5.71
CA GLN A 28 -1.31 -11.49 6.55
C GLN A 28 -0.24 -11.15 7.58
N LEU A 29 0.81 -10.44 7.16
CA LEU A 29 1.88 -10.02 8.04
C LEU A 29 1.36 -9.06 9.13
N LEU A 30 0.58 -8.05 8.76
CA LEU A 30 0.08 -7.04 9.69
C LEU A 30 -0.94 -7.61 10.66
N LYS A 31 -1.85 -8.50 10.23
CA LYS A 31 -2.78 -9.20 11.13
C LYS A 31 -2.07 -10.00 12.22
N ASN A 32 -0.91 -10.57 11.90
CA ASN A 32 -0.09 -11.32 12.86
C ASN A 32 0.65 -10.44 13.87
N GLN A 33 0.69 -9.12 13.68
CA GLN A 33 1.44 -8.21 14.54
C GLN A 33 0.53 -7.17 15.23
N LEU A 34 -0.57 -6.78 14.58
CA LEU A 34 -1.52 -5.77 15.05
C LEU A 34 -2.79 -6.42 15.60
N HIS A 35 -2.66 -7.24 16.65
CA HIS A 35 -3.77 -8.04 17.19
C HIS A 35 -4.98 -7.23 17.69
N SER A 36 -4.77 -5.98 18.10
CA SER A 36 -5.83 -5.08 18.57
C SER A 36 -6.53 -4.31 17.44
N PHE A 37 -6.13 -4.56 16.19
CA PHE A 37 -6.61 -3.83 15.02
C PHE A 37 -7.20 -4.79 13.98
N ILE A 38 -8.06 -4.25 13.14
CA ILE A 38 -8.57 -4.93 11.95
C ILE A 38 -7.84 -4.36 10.75
N VAL A 39 -7.34 -5.25 9.88
CA VAL A 39 -6.64 -4.90 8.65
C VAL A 39 -7.48 -5.39 7.47
N ASN A 40 -7.97 -4.46 6.67
CA ASN A 40 -8.78 -4.73 5.48
C ASN A 40 -8.10 -4.16 4.23
N GLN A 41 -8.38 -4.75 3.08
CA GLN A 41 -8.07 -4.11 1.81
C GLN A 41 -9.03 -2.93 1.61
N ALA A 42 -8.52 -1.83 1.06
CA ALA A 42 -9.35 -0.74 0.59
C ALA A 42 -10.05 -1.13 -0.72
N ASP A 43 -11.19 -0.50 -0.99
CA ASP A 43 -11.91 -0.68 -2.24
C ASP A 43 -12.43 0.65 -2.80
N GLY A 44 -12.82 0.59 -4.08
CA GLY A 44 -13.43 1.69 -4.82
C GLY A 44 -12.66 3.00 -4.68
N PHE A 45 -13.34 4.04 -4.20
CA PHE A 45 -12.76 5.39 -4.11
C PHE A 45 -11.50 5.47 -3.25
N VAL A 46 -11.41 4.67 -2.17
CA VAL A 46 -10.27 4.77 -1.24
C VAL A 46 -8.99 4.26 -1.89
N ASP A 47 -9.08 3.17 -2.65
CA ASP A 47 -7.96 2.65 -3.42
C ASP A 47 -7.66 3.54 -4.64
N GLU A 48 -8.67 3.77 -5.49
CA GLU A 48 -8.47 4.38 -6.81
C GLU A 48 -8.08 5.87 -6.73
N GLU A 49 -8.74 6.64 -5.86
CA GLU A 49 -8.61 8.09 -5.79
C GLU A 49 -7.73 8.56 -4.63
N LEU A 50 -7.80 7.88 -3.49
CA LEU A 50 -7.01 8.25 -2.30
C LEU A 50 -5.67 7.51 -2.23
N ARG A 51 -5.45 6.51 -3.10
CA ARG A 51 -4.23 5.71 -3.18
C ARG A 51 -3.90 5.14 -1.81
N VAL A 52 -4.84 4.38 -1.25
CA VAL A 52 -4.66 3.66 0.00
C VAL A 52 -4.99 2.22 -0.29
N ASP A 53 -4.01 1.32 -0.17
CA ASP A 53 -4.22 -0.11 -0.49
C ASP A 53 -4.90 -0.84 0.68
N LEU A 54 -4.57 -0.49 1.93
CA LEU A 54 -5.11 -1.12 3.14
C LEU A 54 -5.68 -0.11 4.14
N ILE A 55 -6.75 -0.50 4.83
CA ILE A 55 -7.41 0.28 5.90
C ILE A 55 -7.19 -0.41 7.24
N ILE A 56 -6.79 0.37 8.25
CA ILE A 56 -6.61 -0.08 9.63
C ILE A 56 -7.72 0.47 10.50
N LEU A 57 -8.42 -0.43 11.20
CA LEU A 57 -9.48 -0.07 12.13
C LEU A 57 -9.12 -0.46 13.56
N LYS A 58 -9.51 0.39 14.52
CA LYS A 58 -9.45 0.13 15.96
C LYS A 58 -10.87 0.28 16.50
N ASN A 59 -11.40 -0.74 17.15
CA ASN A 59 -12.81 -0.75 17.62
C ASN A 59 -13.83 -0.40 16.51
N ASN A 60 -13.65 -0.95 15.30
CA ASN A 60 -14.47 -0.69 14.11
C ASN A 60 -14.45 0.76 13.58
N ILE A 61 -13.51 1.59 14.03
CA ILE A 61 -13.30 2.95 13.52
C ILE A 61 -12.03 2.94 12.68
N GLU A 62 -12.11 3.43 11.45
CA GLU A 62 -10.93 3.66 10.60
C GLU A 62 -10.02 4.72 11.23
N ILE A 63 -8.77 4.38 11.50
CA ILE A 63 -7.82 5.28 12.16
C ILE A 63 -6.68 5.73 11.24
N CYS A 64 -6.28 4.88 10.29
CA CYS A 64 -5.23 5.14 9.32
C CYS A 64 -5.30 4.12 8.20
N GLY A 65 -4.41 4.24 7.23
CA GLY A 65 -4.28 3.28 6.14
C GLY A 65 -2.83 3.14 5.72
N ILE A 66 -2.62 2.23 4.77
CA ILE A 66 -1.30 1.84 4.33
C ILE A 66 -1.28 1.83 2.81
N GLN A 67 -0.26 2.47 2.24
CA GLN A 67 0.10 2.33 0.84
C GLN A 67 1.30 1.40 0.73
N VAL A 68 1.16 0.30 0.00
CA VAL A 68 2.20 -0.69 -0.26
C VAL A 68 2.93 -0.34 -1.56
N LYS A 69 4.26 -0.20 -1.50
CA LYS A 69 5.09 0.17 -2.66
C LYS A 69 6.45 -0.54 -2.63
N PRO A 70 7.09 -0.75 -3.78
CA PRO A 70 8.48 -1.21 -3.80
C PRO A 70 9.40 -0.11 -3.26
N ASN A 71 10.56 -0.46 -2.71
CA ASN A 71 11.58 0.50 -2.25
C ASN A 71 12.00 1.48 -3.36
N THR A 72 11.98 1.02 -4.61
CA THR A 72 12.30 1.83 -5.80
C THR A 72 11.32 2.99 -6.02
N PHE A 73 10.14 2.99 -5.40
CA PHE A 73 9.23 4.14 -5.40
C PHE A 73 9.90 5.41 -4.84
N ASN A 74 10.78 5.25 -3.85
CA ASN A 74 11.50 6.38 -3.25
C ASN A 74 12.50 7.03 -4.22
N LEU A 75 12.82 6.37 -5.33
CA LEU A 75 13.70 6.87 -6.39
C LEU A 75 12.91 7.55 -7.53
N MET A 76 11.58 7.53 -7.46
CA MET A 76 10.72 8.15 -8.49
C MET A 76 10.84 9.67 -8.44
N ARG A 77 10.48 10.31 -9.56
CA ARG A 77 10.44 11.78 -9.65
C ARG A 77 9.57 12.35 -8.54
N GLN A 78 10.02 13.45 -7.93
CA GLN A 78 9.32 14.09 -6.80
C GLN A 78 7.84 14.39 -7.10
N GLY A 79 7.50 14.73 -8.35
CA GLY A 79 6.11 14.95 -8.77
C GLY A 79 5.21 13.72 -8.58
N ILE A 80 5.73 12.52 -8.81
CA ILE A 80 4.99 11.25 -8.61
C ILE A 80 4.81 10.97 -7.12
N ILE A 81 5.87 11.16 -6.33
CA ILE A 81 5.81 10.99 -4.88
C ILE A 81 4.80 11.98 -4.28
N ASN A 82 4.88 13.25 -4.67
CA ASN A 82 3.97 14.30 -4.20
C ASN A 82 2.53 14.04 -4.64
N PHE A 83 2.32 13.54 -5.86
CA PHE A 83 0.98 13.19 -6.34
C PHE A 83 0.33 12.14 -5.42
N ASN A 84 1.04 11.07 -5.06
CA ASN A 84 0.52 10.04 -4.15
C ASN A 84 0.28 10.61 -2.75
N LYS A 85 1.24 11.36 -2.19
CA LYS A 85 1.08 12.00 -0.87
C LYS A 85 -0.11 12.97 -0.83
N ASN A 86 -0.34 13.73 -1.91
CA ASN A 86 -1.47 14.62 -2.02
C ASN A 86 -2.80 13.86 -2.14
N ALA A 87 -2.82 12.72 -2.84
CA ALA A 87 -3.99 11.83 -2.87
C ALA A 87 -4.31 11.28 -1.47
N ASN A 88 -3.29 10.78 -0.76
CA ASN A 88 -3.41 10.29 0.62
C ASN A 88 -3.96 11.35 1.56
N ALA A 89 -3.45 12.59 1.46
CA ALA A 89 -3.86 13.69 2.33
C ALA A 89 -5.37 14.02 2.22
N LYS A 90 -6.00 13.76 1.06
CA LYS A 90 -7.45 13.98 0.87
C LYS A 90 -8.30 13.07 1.75
N TRP A 91 -7.77 11.94 2.23
CA TRP A 91 -8.54 11.03 3.08
C TRP A 91 -8.78 11.59 4.49
N GLY A 92 -7.94 12.52 4.94
CA GLY A 92 -8.04 13.12 6.27
C GLY A 92 -7.59 12.20 7.42
N LYS A 93 -6.99 11.04 7.11
CA LYS A 93 -6.36 10.13 8.08
C LYS A 93 -4.89 9.89 7.72
N PRO A 94 -4.02 9.52 8.67
CA PRO A 94 -2.65 9.14 8.36
C PRO A 94 -2.60 7.98 7.37
N VAL A 95 -1.67 8.07 6.40
CA VAL A 95 -1.34 6.98 5.48
C VAL A 95 0.13 6.68 5.61
N PHE A 96 0.45 5.44 6.00
CA PHE A 96 1.81 4.97 6.14
C PHE A 96 2.25 4.20 4.90
N TYR A 97 3.52 4.29 4.54
CA TYR A 97 4.05 3.53 3.41
C TYR A 97 4.70 2.26 3.91
N LEU A 98 4.22 1.11 3.45
CA LEU A 98 4.86 -0.18 3.68
C LEU A 98 5.67 -0.55 2.44
N PHE A 99 6.98 -0.63 2.61
CA PHE A 99 7.90 -0.87 1.51
C PHE A 99 8.34 -2.32 1.42
N TYR A 100 8.53 -2.82 0.20
CA TYR A 100 9.12 -4.12 -0.08
C TYR A 100 10.32 -4.05 -1.03
N ASP A 101 11.26 -4.99 -0.90
CA ASP A 101 12.43 -5.12 -1.77
C ASP A 101 12.15 -5.94 -3.05
N ASP A 102 13.18 -6.13 -3.88
CA ASP A 102 13.03 -6.82 -5.16
C ASP A 102 12.68 -8.31 -5.04
N VAL A 103 12.92 -8.91 -3.86
CA VAL A 103 12.53 -10.27 -3.50
C VAL A 103 11.26 -10.30 -2.63
N GLU A 104 10.51 -9.20 -2.63
CA GLU A 104 9.18 -9.06 -2.03
C GLU A 104 9.16 -9.15 -0.49
N ASN A 105 10.29 -8.91 0.17
CA ASN A 105 10.34 -8.79 1.63
C ASN A 105 10.06 -7.36 2.07
N PHE A 106 9.22 -7.21 3.08
CA PHE A 106 8.90 -5.90 3.64
C PHE A 106 10.06 -5.35 4.48
N THR A 107 10.47 -4.12 4.23
CA THR A 107 11.72 -3.55 4.76
C THR A 107 11.53 -2.64 5.97
N ASN A 108 10.34 -2.06 6.15
CA ASN A 108 10.06 -1.09 7.22
C ASN A 108 8.85 -1.46 8.09
N VAL A 109 8.54 -2.75 8.20
CA VAL A 109 7.40 -3.29 8.98
C VAL A 109 7.35 -2.74 10.40
N GLN A 110 8.47 -2.79 11.12
CA GLN A 110 8.52 -2.44 12.54
C GLN A 110 8.27 -0.95 12.78
N GLU A 111 8.74 -0.10 11.87
CA GLU A 111 8.48 1.34 11.90
C GLU A 111 6.98 1.60 11.71
N VAL A 112 6.38 1.02 10.68
CA VAL A 112 4.95 1.18 10.38
C VAL A 112 4.08 0.71 11.56
N ILE A 113 4.38 -0.46 12.14
CA ILE A 113 3.66 -0.98 13.31
C ILE A 113 3.80 -0.03 14.51
N SER A 114 5.00 0.48 14.76
CA SER A 114 5.25 1.43 15.83
C SER A 114 4.42 2.70 15.66
N GLU A 115 4.33 3.26 14.45
CA GLU A 115 3.51 4.44 14.19
C GLU A 115 2.00 4.17 14.34
N ILE A 116 1.51 3.02 13.85
CA ILE A 116 0.10 2.63 14.02
C ILE A 116 -0.27 2.47 15.49
N ASN A 117 0.60 1.88 16.30
CA ASN A 117 0.34 1.69 17.74
C ASN A 117 0.30 2.99 18.56
N LYS A 118 0.84 4.09 18.02
CA LYS A 118 0.77 5.42 18.67
C LYS A 118 -0.60 6.11 18.47
N LEU A 119 -1.45 5.58 17.59
CA LEU A 119 -2.83 6.04 17.32
C LEU A 119 -3.85 5.37 18.25
#